data_AF-A0A7C5ZSS7-F1
#
_entry.id   AF-A0A7C5ZSS7-F1
#
_cell.length_a   1.000
_cell.length_b   1.000
_cell.length_c   1.000
_cell.angle_alpha   90.00
_cell.angle_beta   90.00
_cell.angle_gamma   90.00
#
_symmetry.space_group_name_H-M   'P 1'
#
loop_
_entity.id
_entity.type
_entity.pdbx_description
1 polymer ?
#
loop_
_entity_poly.entity_id
_entity_poly.type
_entity_poly.pdbx_seq_one_letter_code
_entity_poly.pdbx_strand_id
1 'polypeptide(L)'
;MIKDEKLYGYRGLALEALKRIGAEVGDLIRIVKNGQVYEGILIPRSEYGDDKHIVIKLKSGYNIGVRITPETRIEKIGKGEKPAFAPPPLPEQKTNLPKVSIISTGGTIASRVDYRTGAVRPALTASDLYSIVPELSQIAQIDTQILFSIFSENITPKHWSEMARAVTAQIEAGADGIVIAHGTDTMGYSAAALSFALQNLPVPVVFVGAQRSADRPSSDAATNLIGAV
;
A
#
# COMPACT_ATOMS: atom_id res chain seq x y z
N MET A 1 14.59 19.00 -3.71
CA MET A 1 14.29 18.73 -5.14
C MET A 1 12.81 18.44 -5.23
N ILE A 2 12.04 19.28 -5.94
CA ILE A 2 10.59 19.09 -6.09
C ILE A 2 10.40 17.81 -6.93
N LYS A 3 9.81 16.76 -6.33
CA LYS A 3 9.49 15.52 -7.05
C LYS A 3 8.38 15.82 -8.04
N ASP A 4 8.60 15.50 -9.32
CA ASP A 4 7.58 15.65 -10.34
C ASP A 4 6.56 14.52 -10.18
N GLU A 5 5.40 14.82 -9.55
CA GLU A 5 4.37 13.82 -9.23
C GLU A 5 3.88 13.05 -10.47
N LYS A 6 4.01 13.65 -11.66
CA LYS A 6 3.54 13.09 -12.92
C LYS A 6 4.50 12.08 -13.55
N LEU A 7 5.78 12.12 -13.18
CA LEU A 7 6.85 11.26 -13.71
C LEU A 7 7.65 10.62 -12.58
N TYR A 8 6.94 10.00 -11.65
CA TYR A 8 7.51 9.41 -10.44
C TYR A 8 8.68 8.45 -10.75
N GLY A 9 9.84 8.72 -10.13
CA GLY A 9 11.05 7.92 -10.26
C GLY A 9 11.93 8.19 -11.48
N TYR A 10 11.52 9.08 -12.38
CA TYR A 10 12.35 9.51 -13.50
C TYR A 10 13.24 10.69 -13.12
N ARG A 11 14.48 10.66 -13.60
CA ARG A 11 15.50 11.73 -13.44
C ARG A 11 16.39 11.80 -14.67
N GLY A 12 17.17 12.89 -14.78
CA GLY A 12 18.18 13.07 -15.82
C GLY A 12 17.62 12.92 -17.24
N LEU A 13 18.37 12.20 -18.09
CA LEU A 13 18.07 12.07 -19.53
C LEU A 13 16.68 11.51 -19.82
N ALA A 14 16.26 10.48 -19.09
CA ALA A 14 14.94 9.87 -19.29
C ALA A 14 13.81 10.86 -18.93
N LEU A 15 13.97 11.64 -17.86
CA LEU A 15 12.98 12.64 -17.46
C LEU A 15 12.86 13.75 -18.52
N GLU A 16 13.97 14.28 -19.01
CA GLU A 16 13.97 15.30 -20.06
C GLU A 16 13.31 14.80 -21.34
N ALA A 17 13.61 13.56 -21.74
CA ALA A 17 13.03 12.95 -22.93
C ALA A 17 11.50 12.81 -22.81
N LEU A 18 11.00 12.40 -21.64
CA LEU A 18 9.57 12.30 -21.36
C LEU A 18 8.87 13.67 -21.30
N LYS A 19 9.53 14.69 -20.73
CA LYS A 19 9.01 16.07 -20.69
C LYS A 19 8.87 16.68 -22.08
N ARG A 20 9.82 16.43 -22.99
CA ARG A 20 9.77 16.94 -24.37
C ARG A 20 8.52 16.51 -25.13
N ILE A 21 7.99 15.32 -24.83
CA ILE A 21 6.79 14.78 -25.48
C ILE A 21 5.50 15.01 -24.68
N GLY A 22 5.57 15.71 -23.54
CA GLY A 22 4.42 15.94 -22.67
C GLY A 22 3.75 14.65 -22.18
N ALA A 23 4.57 13.61 -21.92
CA ALA A 23 4.10 12.35 -21.37
C ALA A 23 4.04 12.38 -19.84
N GLU A 24 3.04 11.69 -19.29
CA GLU A 24 2.83 11.46 -17.88
C GLU A 24 2.71 9.95 -17.63
N VAL A 25 3.03 9.50 -16.42
CA VAL A 25 2.79 8.10 -16.03
C VAL A 25 1.32 7.75 -16.28
N GLY A 26 1.10 6.61 -16.93
CA GLY A 26 -0.20 6.15 -17.41
C GLY A 26 -0.48 6.47 -18.88
N ASP A 27 0.30 7.32 -19.55
CA ASP A 27 0.15 7.55 -20.99
C ASP A 27 0.63 6.34 -21.81
N LEU A 28 0.03 6.16 -22.99
CA LEU A 28 0.50 5.21 -23.98
C LEU A 28 1.61 5.86 -24.81
N ILE A 29 2.80 5.26 -24.79
CA ILE A 29 3.96 5.77 -25.52
C ILE A 29 4.51 4.72 -26.49
N ARG A 30 5.10 5.21 -27.58
CA ARG A 30 5.87 4.45 -28.55
C ARG A 30 7.34 4.85 -28.45
N ILE A 31 8.23 3.87 -28.35
CA ILE A 31 9.68 4.04 -28.33
C ILE A 31 10.25 3.31 -29.53
N VAL A 32 10.97 4.02 -30.41
CA VAL A 32 11.67 3.44 -31.57
C VAL A 32 13.16 3.51 -31.32
N LYS A 33 13.82 2.35 -31.36
CA LYS A 33 15.27 2.23 -31.13
C LYS A 33 15.86 1.09 -31.96
N ASN A 34 16.97 1.35 -32.65
CA ASN A 34 17.69 0.33 -33.44
C ASN A 34 16.77 -0.44 -34.42
N GLY A 35 15.80 0.24 -35.03
CA GLY A 35 14.81 -0.39 -35.93
C GLY A 35 13.71 -1.19 -35.23
N GLN A 36 13.74 -1.30 -33.90
CA GLN A 36 12.69 -1.96 -33.11
C GLN A 36 11.70 -0.93 -32.58
N VAL A 37 10.43 -1.32 -32.53
CA VAL A 37 9.33 -0.50 -32.01
C VAL A 37 8.79 -1.14 -30.75
N TYR A 38 8.69 -0.35 -29.69
CA TYR A 38 8.16 -0.75 -28.39
C TYR A 38 6.97 0.13 -28.06
N GLU A 39 5.81 -0.48 -27.79
CA GLU A 39 4.59 0.25 -27.42
C GLU A 39 4.06 -0.26 -26.09
N GLY A 40 3.71 0.67 -25.22
CA GLY A 40 3.23 0.32 -23.89
C GLY A 40 2.84 1.51 -23.05
N ILE A 41 2.21 1.22 -21.91
CA ILE A 41 1.83 2.23 -20.92
C ILE A 41 3.09 2.65 -20.17
N LEU A 42 3.37 3.94 -20.14
CA LEU A 42 4.45 4.50 -19.31
C LEU A 42 4.12 4.24 -17.84
N ILE A 43 4.99 3.51 -17.16
CA ILE A 43 4.82 3.20 -15.72
C ILE A 43 5.89 3.91 -14.89
N PRO A 44 5.66 4.07 -13.57
CA PRO A 44 6.68 4.61 -12.67
C PRO A 44 7.96 3.80 -12.72
N ARG A 45 9.04 4.43 -12.28
CA ARG A 45 10.35 3.81 -12.18
C ARG A 45 10.85 3.83 -10.74
N SER A 46 11.73 2.90 -10.39
CA SER A 46 12.43 2.97 -9.10
C SER A 46 13.40 4.16 -9.08
N GLU A 47 13.34 4.96 -8.01
CA GLU A 47 14.24 6.10 -7.79
C GLU A 47 15.73 5.68 -7.70
N TYR A 48 15.99 4.41 -7.36
CA TYR A 48 17.33 3.85 -7.24
C TYR A 48 17.94 3.40 -8.58
N GLY A 49 17.14 3.36 -9.66
CA GLY A 49 17.66 3.04 -11.00
C GLY A 49 18.52 4.17 -11.59
N ASP A 50 19.27 3.87 -12.67
CA ASP A 50 20.02 4.88 -13.45
C ASP A 50 19.11 5.99 -14.04
N ASP A 51 19.63 6.97 -14.76
CA ASP A 51 18.80 8.03 -15.35
C ASP A 51 18.50 7.82 -16.85
N LYS A 52 18.73 6.61 -17.36
CA LYS A 52 18.87 6.33 -18.79
C LYS A 52 17.78 5.43 -19.36
N HIS A 53 16.87 4.92 -18.55
CA HIS A 53 15.85 3.97 -19.01
C HIS A 53 14.44 4.51 -18.82
N ILE A 54 13.59 4.27 -19.82
CA ILE A 54 12.15 4.44 -19.74
C ILE A 54 11.51 3.08 -19.52
N VAL A 55 10.59 2.97 -18.56
CA VAL A 55 9.88 1.72 -18.25
C VAL A 55 8.47 1.78 -18.82
N ILE A 56 8.14 0.81 -19.66
CA ILE A 56 6.79 0.65 -20.21
C ILE A 56 6.22 -0.73 -19.89
N LYS A 57 4.90 -0.78 -19.74
CA LYS A 57 4.14 -2.02 -19.67
C LYS A 57 3.56 -2.35 -21.04
N LEU A 58 4.02 -3.45 -21.62
CA LEU A 58 3.58 -3.93 -22.91
C LEU A 58 2.14 -4.44 -22.85
N LYS A 59 1.50 -4.58 -24.02
CA LYS A 59 0.16 -5.21 -24.14
C LYS A 59 0.12 -6.64 -23.58
N SER A 60 1.25 -7.35 -23.59
CA SER A 60 1.38 -8.69 -22.98
C SER A 60 1.32 -8.67 -21.45
N GLY A 61 1.37 -7.50 -20.81
CA GLY A 61 1.42 -7.34 -19.36
C GLY A 61 2.83 -7.29 -18.78
N TYR A 62 3.86 -7.61 -19.58
CA TYR A 62 5.26 -7.54 -19.15
C TYR A 62 5.76 -6.10 -19.08
N ASN A 63 6.56 -5.81 -18.06
CA ASN A 63 7.28 -4.54 -17.92
C ASN A 63 8.66 -4.68 -18.57
N ILE A 64 9.05 -3.71 -19.40
CA ILE A 64 10.39 -3.64 -19.98
C ILE A 64 11.03 -2.28 -19.71
N GLY A 65 12.36 -2.25 -19.56
CA GLY A 65 13.16 -1.03 -19.49
C GLY A 65 13.88 -0.78 -20.80
N VAL A 66 13.61 0.33 -21.47
CA VAL A 66 14.26 0.72 -22.73
C VAL A 66 15.29 1.81 -22.46
N ARG A 67 16.57 1.50 -22.70
CA ARG A 67 17.66 2.47 -22.57
C ARG A 67 17.56 3.54 -23.64
N ILE A 68 17.56 4.81 -23.25
CA ILE A 68 17.55 5.97 -24.15
C ILE A 68 18.97 6.28 -24.62
N THR A 69 19.09 6.49 -25.92
CA THR A 69 20.28 6.98 -26.62
C THR A 69 19.88 8.17 -27.48
N PRO A 70 20.82 8.97 -28.01
CA PRO A 70 20.50 10.12 -28.86
C PRO A 70 19.64 9.77 -30.10
N GLU A 71 19.71 8.53 -30.58
CA GLU A 71 18.97 8.03 -31.74
C GLU A 71 17.58 7.49 -31.38
N THR A 72 17.26 7.39 -30.08
CA THR A 72 15.99 6.86 -29.60
C THR A 72 14.89 7.90 -29.83
N ARG A 73 13.84 7.51 -30.57
CA ARG A 73 12.66 8.35 -30.79
C ARG A 73 11.54 7.90 -29.86
N ILE A 74 10.87 8.86 -29.24
CA ILE A 74 9.78 8.60 -28.29
C ILE A 74 8.61 9.47 -28.72
N GLU A 75 7.41 8.88 -28.74
CA GLU A 75 6.17 9.55 -29.11
C GLU A 75 5.08 9.20 -28.10
N LYS A 76 4.31 10.20 -27.68
CA LYS A 76 3.06 9.98 -26.95
C LYS A 76 1.97 9.68 -27.98
N ILE A 77 1.41 8.48 -27.92
CA ILE A 77 0.43 8.01 -28.90
C ILE A 77 -1.00 7.91 -28.33
N GLY A 78 -1.17 8.12 -27.03
CA GLY A 78 -2.49 8.21 -26.40
C GLY A 78 -2.44 8.42 -24.89
N LYS A 79 -3.61 8.64 -24.27
CA LYS A 79 -3.78 8.54 -22.82
C LYS A 79 -4.12 7.09 -22.48
N GLY A 80 -3.45 6.50 -21.49
CA GLY A 80 -3.91 5.22 -20.97
C GLY A 80 -5.16 5.40 -20.12
N GLU A 81 -6.01 4.38 -20.11
CA GLU A 81 -7.19 4.37 -19.25
C GLU A 81 -6.78 4.28 -17.78
N LYS A 82 -7.25 5.24 -16.98
CA LYS A 82 -7.17 5.14 -15.51
C LYS A 82 -8.10 4.02 -15.06
N PRO A 83 -7.62 3.02 -14.30
CA PRO A 83 -8.51 2.02 -13.72
C PRO A 83 -9.49 2.71 -12.77
N ALA A 84 -10.79 2.49 -12.99
CA ALA A 84 -11.79 2.73 -11.97
C ALA A 84 -11.98 1.43 -11.20
N PHE A 85 -11.52 1.40 -9.94
CA PHE A 85 -11.90 0.32 -9.02
C PHE A 85 -13.19 0.73 -8.33
N ALA A 86 -14.27 0.02 -8.60
CA ALA A 86 -15.46 0.08 -7.78
C ALA A 86 -15.29 -0.92 -6.64
N PRO A 87 -15.23 -0.48 -5.37
CA PRO A 87 -15.21 -1.42 -4.25
C PRO A 87 -16.51 -2.25 -4.28
N PRO A 88 -16.45 -3.56 -3.97
CA PRO A 88 -17.66 -4.35 -3.83
C PRO A 88 -18.52 -3.78 -2.69
N PRO A 89 -19.84 -4.02 -2.71
CA PRO A 89 -20.72 -3.56 -1.64
C PRO A 89 -20.26 -4.13 -0.29
N LEU A 90 -20.40 -3.31 0.76
CA LEU A 90 -20.10 -3.71 2.12
C LEU A 90 -20.95 -4.93 2.53
N PRO A 91 -20.37 -5.92 3.22
CA PRO A 91 -21.17 -6.98 3.81
C PRO A 91 -22.12 -6.39 4.87
N GLU A 92 -23.29 -7.02 5.02
CA GLU A 92 -24.27 -6.64 6.03
C GLU A 92 -23.68 -6.83 7.44
N GLN A 93 -23.61 -5.75 8.22
CA GLN A 93 -23.04 -5.81 9.56
C GLN A 93 -24.07 -6.31 10.56
N LYS A 94 -23.68 -7.34 11.32
CA LYS A 94 -24.48 -7.85 12.43
C LYS A 94 -24.32 -6.93 13.65
N THR A 95 -25.43 -6.37 14.12
CA THR A 95 -25.45 -5.36 15.18
C THR A 95 -25.11 -5.91 16.58
N ASN A 96 -25.08 -7.24 16.74
CA ASN A 96 -24.82 -7.94 18.01
C ASN A 96 -23.39 -8.46 18.16
N LEU A 97 -22.49 -8.16 17.22
CA LEU A 97 -21.08 -8.57 17.28
C LEU A 97 -20.25 -7.58 18.13
N PRO A 98 -19.15 -8.04 18.75
CA PRO A 98 -18.23 -7.17 19.47
C PRO A 98 -17.61 -6.11 18.55
N LYS A 99 -17.30 -4.95 19.12
CA LYS A 99 -16.62 -3.85 18.42
C LYS A 99 -15.12 -4.01 18.51
N VAL A 100 -14.46 -4.19 17.38
CA VAL A 100 -12.99 -4.30 17.32
C VAL A 100 -12.42 -3.12 16.55
N SER A 101 -11.49 -2.40 17.17
CA SER A 101 -10.79 -1.29 16.53
C SER A 101 -9.44 -1.76 15.98
N ILE A 102 -9.24 -1.62 14.67
CA ILE A 102 -7.99 -1.92 13.99
C ILE A 102 -7.19 -0.62 13.82
N ILE A 103 -6.10 -0.50 14.58
CA ILE A 103 -5.17 0.62 14.53
C ILE A 103 -4.00 0.26 13.61
N SER A 104 -3.91 0.94 12.46
CA SER A 104 -2.80 0.78 11.53
C SER A 104 -1.65 1.72 11.87
N THR A 105 -0.46 1.15 12.08
CA THR A 105 0.80 1.89 12.26
C THR A 105 1.69 1.85 11.01
N GLY A 106 1.24 1.10 9.99
CA GLY A 106 2.00 0.73 8.81
C GLY A 106 1.93 -0.79 8.60
N GLY A 107 2.94 -1.34 7.93
CA GLY A 107 2.96 -2.76 7.58
C GLY A 107 2.05 -3.12 6.40
N THR A 108 2.34 -4.25 5.76
CA THR A 108 1.70 -4.65 4.50
C THR A 108 0.41 -5.46 4.69
N ILE A 109 0.05 -5.79 5.94
CA ILE A 109 -1.13 -6.63 6.26
C ILE A 109 -2.44 -6.01 5.77
N ALA A 110 -2.51 -4.69 5.75
CA ALA A 110 -3.64 -3.91 5.23
C ALA A 110 -3.18 -3.19 3.95
N SER A 111 -2.92 -3.92 2.86
CA SER A 111 -2.51 -3.33 1.58
C SER A 111 -3.11 -4.09 0.38
N ARG A 112 -3.21 -3.42 -0.77
CA ARG A 112 -3.68 -3.96 -2.05
C ARG A 112 -2.71 -3.63 -3.17
N VAL A 113 -2.63 -4.48 -4.18
CA VAL A 113 -1.95 -4.15 -5.44
C VAL A 113 -2.94 -3.79 -6.52
N ASP A 114 -2.68 -2.68 -7.18
CA ASP A 114 -3.24 -2.37 -8.49
C ASP A 114 -2.40 -3.10 -9.55
N TYR A 115 -2.88 -4.23 -10.08
CA TYR A 115 -2.14 -4.99 -11.09
C TYR A 115 -1.98 -4.28 -12.43
N ARG A 116 -2.74 -3.22 -12.73
CA ARG A 116 -2.55 -2.43 -13.97
C ARG A 116 -1.32 -1.54 -13.83
N THR A 117 -1.18 -0.84 -12.71
CA THR A 117 -0.05 0.06 -12.44
C THR A 117 1.15 -0.62 -11.75
N GLY A 118 0.93 -1.76 -11.10
CA GLY A 118 1.89 -2.42 -10.20
C GLY A 118 2.02 -1.76 -8.83
N ALA A 119 1.21 -0.75 -8.51
CA ALA A 119 1.33 0.02 -7.27
C ALA A 119 0.68 -0.73 -6.08
N VAL A 120 1.35 -0.71 -4.93
CA VAL A 120 0.79 -1.14 -3.65
C VAL A 120 0.15 0.05 -2.95
N ARG A 121 -1.10 -0.09 -2.49
CA ARG A 121 -1.84 0.93 -1.74
C ARG A 121 -2.26 0.37 -0.39
N PRO A 122 -2.13 1.13 0.72
CA PRO A 122 -2.70 0.71 1.99
C PRO A 122 -4.23 0.58 1.89
N ALA A 123 -4.81 -0.38 2.61
CA ALA A 123 -6.25 -0.44 2.87
C ALA A 123 -6.55 0.55 3.99
N LEU A 124 -7.38 1.57 3.70
CA LEU A 124 -7.50 2.76 4.54
C LEU A 124 -8.81 2.79 5.34
N THR A 125 -9.75 1.89 5.04
CA THR A 125 -11.10 1.89 5.61
C THR A 125 -11.55 0.49 6.01
N ALA A 126 -12.52 0.41 6.93
CA ALA A 126 -13.20 -0.85 7.26
C ALA A 126 -13.78 -1.52 6.00
N SER A 127 -14.29 -0.73 5.05
CA SER A 127 -14.77 -1.24 3.77
C SER A 127 -13.68 -1.93 2.96
N ASP A 128 -12.47 -1.39 2.98
CA ASP A 128 -11.33 -2.03 2.30
C ASP A 128 -10.97 -3.36 2.96
N LEU A 129 -11.00 -3.42 4.30
CA LEU A 129 -10.72 -4.65 5.02
C LEU A 129 -11.77 -5.73 4.75
N TYR A 130 -13.06 -5.39 4.81
CA TYR A 130 -14.14 -6.35 4.52
C TYR A 130 -14.12 -6.85 3.08
N SER A 131 -13.61 -6.07 2.13
CA SER A 131 -13.50 -6.52 0.75
C SER A 131 -12.22 -7.30 0.45
N ILE A 132 -11.24 -7.32 1.36
CA ILE A 132 -10.08 -8.22 1.30
C ILE A 132 -10.33 -9.49 2.12
N VAL A 133 -10.95 -9.34 3.30
CA VAL A 133 -11.21 -10.38 4.29
C VAL A 133 -12.68 -10.32 4.72
N PRO A 134 -13.62 -10.81 3.90
CA PRO A 134 -15.06 -10.76 4.19
C PRO A 134 -15.46 -11.47 5.48
N GLU A 135 -14.69 -12.47 5.90
CA GLU A 135 -14.90 -13.28 7.09
C GLU A 135 -14.99 -12.43 8.36
N LEU A 136 -14.28 -11.28 8.41
CA LEU A 136 -14.34 -10.35 9.54
C LEU A 136 -15.76 -9.89 9.86
N SER A 137 -16.63 -9.79 8.85
CA SER A 137 -18.04 -9.37 9.03
C SER A 137 -18.86 -10.34 9.88
N GLN A 138 -18.38 -11.58 10.04
CA GLN A 138 -19.01 -12.61 10.85
C GLN A 138 -18.45 -12.66 12.27
N ILE A 139 -17.34 -11.97 12.54
CA ILE A 139 -16.59 -12.04 13.80
C ILE A 139 -16.81 -10.77 14.63
N ALA A 140 -16.66 -9.59 14.03
CA ALA A 140 -16.72 -8.31 14.73
C ALA A 140 -17.23 -7.14 13.86
N GLN A 141 -17.75 -6.11 14.54
CA GLN A 141 -17.92 -4.78 13.96
C GLN A 141 -16.55 -4.09 13.95
N ILE A 142 -15.99 -3.91 12.76
CA ILE A 142 -14.65 -3.36 12.57
C ILE A 142 -14.73 -1.84 12.43
N ASP A 143 -14.02 -1.14 13.32
CA ASP A 143 -13.59 0.23 13.10
C ASP A 143 -12.11 0.25 12.70
N THR A 144 -11.70 1.23 11.91
CA THR A 144 -10.33 1.35 11.42
C THR A 144 -9.78 2.73 11.66
N GLN A 145 -8.61 2.82 12.27
CA GLN A 145 -7.87 4.06 12.44
C GLN A 145 -6.47 3.93 11.83
N ILE A 146 -6.11 4.85 10.93
CA ILE A 146 -4.71 4.99 10.53
C ILE A 146 -4.06 5.93 11.52
N LEU A 147 -3.20 5.38 12.37
CA LEU A 147 -2.43 6.16 13.30
C LEU A 147 -1.16 6.71 12.61
N PHE A 148 -0.42 5.84 11.93
CA PHE A 148 0.69 6.23 11.05
C PHE A 148 0.79 5.27 9.85
N SER A 149 1.66 5.62 8.89
CA SER A 149 2.03 4.75 7.77
C SER A 149 3.55 4.73 7.62
N ILE A 150 4.24 4.10 8.57
CA ILE A 150 5.71 4.03 8.60
C ILE A 150 6.20 2.58 8.55
N PHE A 151 7.39 2.36 8.01
CA PHE A 151 8.05 1.06 8.11
C PHE A 151 8.41 0.76 9.57
N SER A 152 8.32 -0.50 9.97
CA SER A 152 8.60 -0.95 11.33
C SER A 152 10.00 -0.55 11.78
N GLU A 153 10.97 -0.57 10.87
CA GLU A 153 12.36 -0.18 11.15
C GLU A 153 12.50 1.29 11.59
N ASN A 154 11.52 2.14 11.25
CA ASN A 154 11.50 3.56 11.60
C ASN A 154 10.62 3.88 12.81
N ILE A 155 10.05 2.86 13.47
CA ILE A 155 9.29 3.04 14.71
C ILE A 155 10.26 3.35 15.86
N THR A 156 9.83 4.25 16.74
CA THR A 156 10.65 4.81 17.82
C THR A 156 9.82 4.89 19.10
N PRO A 157 10.44 5.13 20.28
CA PRO A 157 9.71 5.26 21.54
C PRO A 157 8.61 6.33 21.55
N LYS A 158 8.77 7.39 20.75
CA LYS A 158 7.73 8.41 20.56
C LYS A 158 6.46 7.79 19.96
N HIS A 159 6.61 6.95 18.95
CA HIS A 159 5.50 6.25 18.31
C HIS A 159 4.83 5.27 19.26
N TRP A 160 5.58 4.57 20.14
CA TRP A 160 4.97 3.71 21.16
C TRP A 160 4.04 4.48 22.10
N SER A 161 4.43 5.70 22.49
CA SER A 161 3.61 6.56 23.34
C SER A 161 2.33 7.02 22.61
N GLU A 162 2.42 7.28 21.31
CA GLU A 162 1.27 7.60 20.46
C GLU A 162 0.35 6.39 20.26
N MET A 163 0.90 5.19 20.04
CA MET A 163 0.14 3.94 20.00
C MET A 163 -0.62 3.70 21.31
N ALA A 164 0.04 3.82 22.45
CA ALA A 164 -0.61 3.63 23.75
C ALA A 164 -1.80 4.60 23.95
N ARG A 165 -1.63 5.88 23.60
CA ARG A 165 -2.74 6.86 23.64
C ARG A 165 -3.88 6.51 22.71
N ALA A 166 -3.58 6.07 21.48
CA ALA A 166 -4.60 5.66 20.52
C ALA A 166 -5.38 4.44 21.01
N VAL A 167 -4.70 3.44 21.57
CA VAL A 167 -5.32 2.26 22.19
C VAL A 167 -6.28 2.71 23.30
N THR A 168 -5.82 3.54 24.25
CA THR A 168 -6.68 4.03 25.34
C THR A 168 -7.91 4.77 24.81
N ALA A 169 -7.75 5.66 23.83
CA ALA A 169 -8.86 6.41 23.25
C ALA A 169 -9.92 5.50 22.60
N GLN A 170 -9.50 4.42 21.93
CA GLN A 170 -10.42 3.45 21.32
C GLN A 170 -11.16 2.61 22.38
N ILE A 171 -10.48 2.26 23.48
CA ILE A 171 -11.12 1.58 24.62
C ILE A 171 -12.18 2.49 25.26
N GLU A 172 -11.85 3.77 25.49
CA GLU A 172 -12.79 4.77 26.04
C GLU A 172 -14.00 5.02 25.11
N ALA A 173 -13.80 4.88 23.80
CA ALA A 173 -14.88 4.94 22.80
C ALA A 173 -15.76 3.67 22.77
N GLY A 174 -15.45 2.66 23.59
CA GLY A 174 -16.24 1.43 23.74
C GLY A 174 -15.85 0.31 22.79
N ALA A 175 -14.57 0.22 22.39
CA ALA A 175 -14.05 -0.97 21.72
C ALA A 175 -13.95 -2.15 22.70
N ASP A 176 -14.47 -3.31 22.29
CA ASP A 176 -14.40 -4.59 23.02
C ASP A 176 -13.06 -5.33 22.79
N GLY A 177 -12.27 -4.87 21.82
CA GLY A 177 -10.94 -5.38 21.51
C GLY A 177 -10.18 -4.47 20.55
N ILE A 178 -8.86 -4.50 20.63
CA ILE A 178 -7.97 -3.67 19.81
C ILE A 178 -7.01 -4.55 19.04
N VAL A 179 -6.88 -4.31 17.74
CA VAL A 179 -5.90 -4.96 16.87
C VAL A 179 -4.95 -3.91 16.33
N ILE A 180 -3.65 -4.05 16.57
CA ILE A 180 -2.61 -3.15 16.07
C ILE A 180 -1.95 -3.80 14.85
N ALA A 181 -2.30 -3.31 13.67
CA ALA A 181 -1.64 -3.67 12.43
C ALA A 181 -0.26 -3.00 12.38
N HIS A 182 0.80 -3.81 12.34
CA HIS A 182 2.17 -3.39 12.53
C HIS A 182 3.13 -4.11 11.58
N GLY A 183 4.23 -3.45 11.21
CA GLY A 183 5.32 -4.08 10.46
C GLY A 183 6.03 -5.15 11.29
N THR A 184 6.52 -6.20 10.64
CA THR A 184 7.04 -7.40 11.31
C THR A 184 8.34 -7.17 12.08
N ASP A 185 9.21 -6.30 11.57
CA ASP A 185 10.62 -6.25 11.97
C ASP A 185 10.80 -5.80 13.42
N THR A 186 9.96 -4.87 13.88
CA THR A 186 10.04 -4.30 15.23
C THR A 186 8.80 -4.56 16.07
N MET A 187 7.89 -5.43 15.60
CA MET A 187 6.63 -5.72 16.29
C MET A 187 6.83 -6.18 17.74
N GLY A 188 7.81 -7.07 17.97
CA GLY A 188 8.12 -7.56 19.31
C GLY A 188 8.57 -6.46 20.27
N TYR A 189 9.31 -5.45 19.79
CA TYR A 189 9.73 -4.31 20.60
C TYR A 189 8.54 -3.41 20.95
N SER A 190 7.68 -3.10 19.97
CA SER A 190 6.47 -2.31 20.20
C SER A 190 5.51 -3.02 21.15
N ALA A 191 5.32 -4.34 21.00
CA ALA A 191 4.49 -5.14 21.89
C ALA A 191 5.03 -5.14 23.33
N ALA A 192 6.34 -5.32 23.52
CA ALA A 192 6.97 -5.23 24.82
C ALA A 192 6.79 -3.84 25.44
N ALA A 193 7.03 -2.77 24.67
CA ALA A 193 6.86 -1.40 25.15
C ALA A 193 5.41 -1.11 25.59
N LEU A 194 4.43 -1.53 24.78
CA LEU A 194 3.01 -1.35 25.11
C LEU A 194 2.57 -2.20 26.30
N SER A 195 3.14 -3.38 26.50
CA SER A 195 2.84 -4.21 27.69
C SER A 195 3.18 -3.51 29.02
N PHE A 196 4.22 -2.65 29.01
CA PHE A 196 4.55 -1.81 30.17
C PHE A 196 3.70 -0.54 30.22
N ALA A 197 3.42 0.09 29.08
CA ALA A 197 2.66 1.34 29.03
C ALA A 197 1.17 1.16 29.36
N LEU A 198 0.57 0.05 28.95
CA LEU A 198 -0.85 -0.25 29.08
C LEU A 198 -1.08 -1.21 30.26
N GLN A 199 -1.28 -0.63 31.44
CA GLN A 199 -1.58 -1.39 32.65
C GLN A 199 -3.10 -1.58 32.81
N ASN A 200 -3.51 -2.72 33.39
CA ASN A 200 -4.91 -3.01 33.73
C ASN A 200 -5.89 -2.87 32.56
N LEU A 201 -5.51 -3.41 31.39
CA LEU A 201 -6.34 -3.38 30.19
C LEU A 201 -7.69 -4.08 30.42
N PRO A 202 -8.83 -3.41 30.17
CA PRO A 202 -10.16 -4.02 30.32
C PRO A 202 -10.55 -4.90 29.12
N VAL A 203 -9.81 -4.79 28.01
CA VAL A 203 -10.06 -5.49 26.74
C VAL A 203 -8.75 -6.00 26.13
N PRO A 204 -8.78 -7.04 25.28
CA PRO A 204 -7.58 -7.55 24.62
C PRO A 204 -6.98 -6.52 23.64
N VAL A 205 -5.64 -6.46 23.60
CA VAL A 205 -4.86 -5.67 22.63
C VAL A 205 -3.91 -6.63 21.91
N VAL A 206 -4.11 -6.84 20.61
CA VAL A 206 -3.41 -7.84 19.81
C VAL A 206 -2.58 -7.16 18.73
N PHE A 207 -1.28 -7.46 18.66
CA PHE A 207 -0.44 -7.05 17.54
C PHE A 207 -0.53 -8.08 16.41
N VAL A 208 -0.62 -7.59 15.17
CA VAL A 208 -0.70 -8.44 13.99
C VAL A 208 0.07 -7.83 12.82
N GLY A 209 0.66 -8.70 12.00
CA GLY A 209 1.36 -8.32 10.78
C GLY A 209 1.39 -9.49 9.80
N ALA A 210 2.02 -9.30 8.65
CA ALA A 210 2.11 -10.32 7.60
C ALA A 210 3.55 -10.40 7.09
N GLN A 211 4.09 -11.61 7.03
CA GLN A 211 5.43 -11.87 6.47
C GLN A 211 5.41 -11.80 4.94
N ARG A 212 4.28 -12.17 4.33
CA ARG A 212 4.06 -12.08 2.89
C ARG A 212 3.10 -10.93 2.62
N SER A 213 3.51 -10.06 1.70
CA SER A 213 2.73 -8.91 1.26
C SER A 213 1.29 -9.30 0.91
N ALA A 214 0.31 -8.53 1.37
CA ALA A 214 -1.13 -8.83 1.25
C ALA A 214 -1.64 -8.94 -0.20
N ASP A 215 -0.87 -8.45 -1.16
CA ASP A 215 -1.15 -8.60 -2.59
C ASP A 215 -0.84 -9.97 -3.18
N ARG A 216 -0.18 -10.85 -2.41
CA ARG A 216 0.14 -12.20 -2.87
C ARG A 216 -1.01 -13.15 -2.50
N PRO A 217 -1.49 -14.01 -3.42
CA PRO A 217 -2.49 -15.02 -3.09
C PRO A 217 -2.09 -15.97 -1.95
N SER A 218 -0.78 -16.12 -1.73
CA SER A 218 -0.22 -16.94 -0.65
C SER A 218 0.11 -16.14 0.62
N SER A 219 -0.43 -14.93 0.74
CA SER A 219 -0.24 -14.07 1.90
C SER A 219 -0.84 -14.68 3.17
N ASP A 220 -0.15 -14.49 4.28
CA ASP A 220 -0.61 -14.79 5.64
C ASP A 220 -1.46 -13.66 6.23
N ALA A 221 -1.62 -12.52 5.53
CA ALA A 221 -2.34 -11.35 6.01
C ALA A 221 -3.78 -11.64 6.44
N ALA A 222 -4.55 -12.33 5.59
CA ALA A 222 -5.96 -12.64 5.87
C ALA A 222 -6.10 -13.56 7.08
N THR A 223 -5.36 -14.68 7.11
CA THR A 223 -5.41 -15.64 8.22
C THR A 223 -4.94 -15.01 9.54
N ASN A 224 -3.87 -14.22 9.52
CA ASN A 224 -3.38 -13.54 10.71
C ASN A 224 -4.40 -12.52 11.22
N LEU A 225 -5.05 -11.78 10.32
CA LEU A 225 -6.06 -10.79 10.70
C LEU A 225 -7.33 -11.47 11.25
N ILE A 226 -7.79 -12.56 10.65
CA ILE A 226 -8.90 -13.38 11.16
C ILE A 226 -8.56 -13.95 12.54
N GLY A 227 -7.33 -14.40 12.76
CA GLY A 227 -6.91 -14.94 14.06
C GLY A 227 -6.70 -13.87 15.14
N ALA A 228 -6.44 -12.63 14.75
CA ALA A 228 -6.24 -11.51 15.66
C ALA A 228 -7.55 -10.84 16.11
N VAL A 229 -8.57 -10.86 15.24
CA VAL A 229 -9.93 -10.34 15.48
C VAL A 229 -10.78 -11.41 16.16
#